data_AF-A0A1A8EDT1-F1
#
_entry.id   AF-A0A1A8EDT1-F1
#
_cell.length_a   1.000
_cell.length_b   1.000
_cell.length_c   1.000
_cell.angle_alpha   90.00
_cell.angle_beta   90.00
_cell.angle_gamma   90.00
#
_symmetry.space_group_name_H-M   'P 1'
#
loop_
_entity.id
_entity.type
_entity.pdbx_description
1 polymer ?
#
loop_
_entity_poly.entity_id
_entity_poly.type
_entity_poly.pdbx_seq_one_letter_code
_entity_poly.pdbx_strand_id
1 'polypeptide(L)'
;ISCKVVVTLFMYFLATNYYWILVEGLYLHSLIFMTFFSDKKYLWGFTLIGWGVPAVFVTIWATVRATLADTECWNLSAGNLKWIYQVPILVAVVINFLLFL
;
A
#
# COMPACT_ATOMS: atom_id res chain seq x y z
N ILE A 1 3.94 -3.32 -23.64
CA ILE A 1 3.91 -2.19 -22.68
C ILE A 1 2.54 -2.03 -22.00
N SER A 2 1.42 -1.91 -22.74
CA SER A 2 0.10 -1.59 -22.17
C SER A 2 -0.35 -2.54 -21.05
N CYS A 3 -0.16 -3.85 -21.22
CA CYS A 3 -0.53 -4.83 -20.20
C CYS A 3 0.31 -4.66 -18.89
N LYS A 4 1.60 -4.32 -18.99
CA LYS A 4 2.47 -4.07 -17.83
C LYS A 4 2.00 -2.83 -17.04
N VAL A 5 1.60 -1.77 -17.75
CA VAL A 5 1.07 -0.53 -17.14
C VAL A 5 -0.25 -0.82 -16.42
N VAL A 6 -1.17 -1.54 -17.04
CA VAL A 6 -2.46 -1.89 -16.43
C VAL A 6 -2.27 -2.73 -15.16
N VAL A 7 -1.39 -3.74 -15.18
CA VAL A 7 -1.09 -4.55 -13.99
C VAL A 7 -0.48 -3.71 -12.88
N THR A 8 0.47 -2.83 -13.22
CA THR A 8 1.15 -1.98 -12.22
C THR A 8 0.15 -1.00 -11.59
N LEU A 9 -0.73 -0.40 -12.38
CA LEU A 9 -1.81 0.46 -11.88
C LEU A 9 -2.79 -0.32 -11.00
N PHE A 10 -3.18 -1.52 -11.41
CA PHE A 10 -4.07 -2.37 -10.62
C PHE A 10 -3.46 -2.69 -9.24
N MET A 11 -2.19 -3.08 -9.20
CA MET A 11 -1.48 -3.30 -7.93
C MET A 11 -1.36 -2.02 -7.09
N TYR A 12 -1.11 -0.88 -7.72
CA TYR A 12 -1.07 0.39 -7.00
C TYR A 12 -2.40 0.73 -6.34
N PHE A 13 -3.51 0.64 -7.08
CA PHE A 13 -4.84 0.93 -6.52
C PHE A 13 -5.25 -0.07 -5.45
N LEU A 14 -4.90 -1.35 -5.63
CA LEU A 14 -5.15 -2.39 -4.62
C LEU A 14 -4.39 -2.09 -3.32
N ALA A 15 -3.07 -1.83 -3.39
CA ALA A 15 -2.28 -1.48 -2.22
C ALA A 15 -2.78 -0.19 -1.56
N THR A 16 -3.06 0.85 -2.35
CA THR A 16 -3.62 2.11 -1.88
C THR A 16 -4.92 1.89 -1.10
N ASN A 17 -5.81 1.02 -1.59
CA ASN A 17 -7.05 0.70 -0.87
C ASN A 17 -6.79 0.12 0.52
N TYR A 18 -5.88 -0.85 0.66
CA TYR A 18 -5.52 -1.40 1.97
C TYR A 18 -4.88 -0.37 2.90
N TYR A 19 -4.00 0.49 2.38
CA TYR A 19 -3.37 1.54 3.17
C TYR A 19 -4.37 2.62 3.59
N TRP A 20 -5.37 2.95 2.77
CA TRP A 20 -6.43 3.88 3.15
C TRP A 20 -7.33 3.29 4.25
N ILE A 21 -7.64 1.99 4.21
CA ILE A 21 -8.35 1.30 5.30
C ILE A 21 -7.52 1.37 6.61
N LEU A 22 -6.20 1.19 6.53
CA LEU A 22 -5.30 1.38 7.68
C LEU A 22 -5.33 2.82 8.22
N VAL A 23 -5.31 3.81 7.33
CA VAL A 23 -5.40 5.23 7.69
C VAL A 23 -6.72 5.55 8.39
N GLU A 24 -7.85 5.03 7.91
CA GLU A 24 -9.15 5.20 8.56
C GLU A 24 -9.16 4.58 9.97
N GLY A 25 -8.59 3.39 10.14
CA GLY A 25 -8.43 2.75 11.45
C GLY A 25 -7.59 3.57 12.43
N LEU A 26 -6.43 4.08 11.97
CA LEU A 26 -5.58 4.96 12.76
C LEU A 26 -6.26 6.29 13.10
N TYR A 27 -7.03 6.85 12.16
CA TYR A 27 -7.77 8.09 12.35
C TYR A 27 -8.83 7.93 13.45
N LEU A 28 -9.65 6.87 13.38
CA LEU A 28 -10.65 6.57 14.41
C LEU A 28 -10.02 6.32 15.78
N HIS A 29 -8.97 5.50 15.84
CA HIS A 29 -8.27 5.22 17.10
C HIS A 29 -7.64 6.49 17.69
N SER A 30 -7.07 7.36 16.85
CA SER A 30 -6.54 8.65 17.29
C SER A 30 -7.64 9.56 17.82
N LEU A 31 -8.81 9.61 17.19
CA LEU A 31 -9.95 10.41 17.65
C LEU A 31 -10.40 10.03 19.07
N ILE A 32 -10.40 8.72 19.38
CA ILE A 32 -10.85 8.19 20.69
C ILE A 32 -9.80 8.45 21.79
N PHE A 33 -8.54 8.10 21.53
CA PHE A 33 -7.48 8.16 22.54
C PHE A 33 -6.81 9.54 22.66
N MET A 34 -6.79 10.32 21.57
CA MET A 34 -6.13 11.63 21.49
C MET A 34 -7.19 12.71 21.23
N THR A 35 -7.89 13.13 22.28
CA THR A 35 -9.06 14.02 22.22
C THR A 35 -8.76 15.48 21.83
N PHE A 36 -7.51 15.86 21.49
CA PHE A 36 -7.11 17.28 21.40
C PHE A 36 -6.13 17.69 20.27
N PHE A 37 -5.97 16.94 19.16
CA PHE A 37 -5.02 17.35 18.11
C PHE A 37 -5.67 17.69 16.75
N SER A 38 -6.04 18.96 16.62
CA SER A 38 -6.42 19.71 15.40
C SER A 38 -5.23 19.85 14.42
N ASP A 39 -5.34 19.97 13.08
CA ASP A 39 -6.46 19.82 12.13
C ASP A 39 -5.99 19.63 10.65
N LYS A 40 -4.71 19.83 10.30
CA LYS A 40 -4.26 19.72 8.88
C LYS A 40 -2.96 18.98 8.65
N LYS A 41 -1.97 19.11 9.55
CA LYS A 41 -0.67 18.43 9.41
C LYS A 41 -0.79 16.91 9.50
N TYR A 42 -1.58 16.41 10.45
CA TYR A 42 -1.84 14.97 10.59
C TYR A 42 -2.68 14.43 9.42
N LEU A 43 -3.70 15.16 8.95
CA LEU A 43 -4.45 14.79 7.74
C LEU A 43 -3.54 14.71 6.51
N TRP A 44 -2.60 15.65 6.37
CA TRP A 44 -1.57 15.61 5.33
C TRP A 44 -0.64 14.40 5.50
N GLY A 45 -0.19 14.11 6.72
CA GLY A 45 0.62 12.93 7.03
C GLY A 45 -0.08 11.62 6.68
N PHE A 46 -1.35 11.49 7.07
CA PHE A 46 -2.19 10.34 6.74
C PHE A 46 -2.44 10.21 5.23
N THR A 47 -2.65 11.34 4.53
CA THR A 47 -2.78 11.34 3.07
C THR A 47 -1.48 10.90 2.39
N LEU A 48 -0.33 11.36 2.90
CA LEU A 48 0.99 10.90 2.41
C LEU A 48 1.23 9.41 2.68
N ILE A 49 0.76 8.88 3.80
CA ILE A 49 0.84 7.44 4.08
C ILE A 49 -0.05 6.66 3.12
N GLY A 50 -1.30 7.07 2.95
CA GLY A 50 -2.30 6.39 2.11
C GLY A 50 -1.90 6.30 0.64
N TRP A 51 -1.22 7.32 0.09
CA TRP A 51 -0.81 7.35 -1.32
C TRP A 51 0.68 7.08 -1.54
N GLY A 52 1.54 7.67 -0.71
CA GLY A 52 2.99 7.65 -0.90
C GLY A 52 3.61 6.29 -0.60
N VAL A 53 3.19 5.64 0.48
CA VAL A 53 3.76 4.34 0.87
C VAL A 53 3.46 3.25 -0.19
N PRO A 54 2.21 3.09 -0.68
CA PRO A 54 1.93 2.20 -1.81
C PRO A 54 2.73 2.53 -3.07
N ALA A 55 2.91 3.82 -3.39
CA ALA A 55 3.67 4.23 -4.57
C ALA A 55 5.13 3.77 -4.49
N VAL A 56 5.78 3.93 -3.33
CA VAL A 56 7.15 3.48 -3.10
C VAL A 56 7.27 1.96 -3.23
N PHE A 57 6.38 1.19 -2.61
CA PHE A 57 6.47 -0.27 -2.71
C PHE A 57 6.19 -0.80 -4.11
N VAL A 58 5.22 -0.23 -4.82
CA VAL A 58 4.87 -0.66 -6.18
C VAL A 58 5.95 -0.26 -7.17
N THR A 59 6.57 0.90 -7.03
CA THR A 59 7.70 1.31 -7.88
C THR A 59 8.92 0.42 -7.64
N ILE A 60 9.25 0.09 -6.39
CA ILE A 60 10.32 -0.88 -6.08
C ILE A 60 10.00 -2.24 -6.72
N TRP A 61 8.78 -2.76 -6.53
CA TRP A 61 8.37 -4.02 -7.14
C TRP A 61 8.46 -3.99 -8.67
N ALA A 62 8.00 -2.90 -9.30
CA ALA A 62 8.03 -2.73 -10.75
C ALA A 62 9.47 -2.65 -11.29
N THR A 63 10.38 -1.94 -10.62
CA THR A 63 11.80 -1.86 -11.01
C THR A 63 12.52 -3.21 -10.86
N VAL A 64 12.27 -3.92 -9.76
CA VAL A 64 12.80 -5.27 -9.52
C VAL A 64 12.28 -6.24 -10.59
N ARG A 65 11.01 -6.14 -10.98
CA ARG A 65 10.43 -6.97 -12.05
C ARG A 65 10.97 -6.63 -13.43
N ALA A 66 11.15 -5.34 -13.73
CA ALA A 66 11.73 -4.90 -15.00
C ALA A 66 13.20 -5.34 -15.16
N THR A 67 13.96 -5.47 -14.06
CA THR A 67 15.39 -5.83 -14.11
C THR A 67 15.63 -7.34 -14.11
N LEU A 68 14.86 -8.12 -13.35
CA LEU A 68 15.11 -9.55 -13.19
C LEU A 68 14.30 -10.46 -14.12
N ALA A 69 13.12 -10.01 -14.59
CA ALA A 69 12.21 -10.86 -15.35
C ALA A 69 11.29 -10.03 -16.25
N ASP A 70 11.86 -9.43 -17.31
CA ASP A 70 11.09 -8.63 -18.28
C ASP A 70 10.44 -9.44 -19.40
N THR A 71 10.04 -10.68 -19.12
CA THR A 71 9.38 -11.56 -20.08
C THR A 71 7.86 -11.44 -19.99
N GLU A 72 7.20 -11.39 -21.15
CA GLU A 72 5.73 -11.34 -21.29
C GLU A 72 5.05 -10.14 -20.58
N CYS A 73 3.72 -10.20 -20.45
CA CYS A 73 3.02 -9.34 -19.51
C CYS A 73 3.31 -9.80 -18.08
N TRP A 74 3.49 -8.84 -17.16
CA TRP A 74 3.74 -9.12 -15.75
C TRP A 74 2.54 -9.81 -15.11
N ASN A 75 2.49 -11.14 -15.23
CA ASN A 75 1.45 -11.92 -14.59
C ASN A 75 1.74 -12.00 -13.08
N LEU A 76 0.68 -11.99 -12.25
CA LEU A 76 0.78 -12.01 -10.78
C LEU A 76 1.53 -13.25 -10.24
N SER A 77 1.62 -14.31 -11.05
CA SER A 77 2.19 -15.61 -10.68
C SER A 77 3.66 -15.75 -11.06
N ALA A 78 4.55 -14.89 -10.56
CA ALA A 78 6.00 -15.07 -10.70
C ALA A 78 6.65 -15.56 -9.40
N GLY A 79 6.16 -16.71 -8.90
CA GLY A 79 6.78 -17.42 -7.78
C GLY A 79 7.01 -16.53 -6.55
N ASN A 80 8.26 -16.45 -6.09
CA ASN A 80 8.65 -15.75 -4.86
C ASN A 80 8.61 -14.21 -4.96
N LEU A 81 8.59 -13.63 -6.17
CA LEU A 81 8.57 -12.17 -6.37
C LEU A 81 7.24 -11.53 -5.96
N LYS A 82 6.17 -12.34 -5.83
CA LYS A 82 4.87 -11.86 -5.32
C LYS A 82 4.95 -11.38 -3.87
N TRP A 83 5.84 -11.98 -3.07
CA TRP A 83 5.97 -11.66 -1.64
C TRP A 83 6.46 -10.23 -1.39
N ILE A 84 7.25 -9.67 -2.31
CA ILE A 84 7.74 -8.29 -2.21
C ILE A 84 6.55 -7.31 -2.12
N TYR A 85 5.49 -7.56 -2.88
CA TYR A 85 4.27 -6.75 -2.85
C TYR A 85 3.28 -7.20 -1.78
N GLN A 86 3.19 -8.51 -1.52
CA GLN A 86 2.19 -9.08 -0.63
C GLN A 86 2.50 -8.87 0.86
N VAL A 87 3.78 -8.83 1.25
CA VAL A 87 4.22 -8.60 2.65
C VAL A 87 3.75 -7.24 3.19
N PRO A 88 3.98 -6.09 2.50
CA PRO A 88 3.49 -4.80 2.95
C PRO A 88 1.97 -4.76 3.22
N ILE A 89 1.19 -5.42 2.36
CA ILE A 89 -0.27 -5.50 2.50
C ILE A 89 -0.66 -6.33 3.72
N LEU A 90 -0.04 -7.50 3.89
CA LEU A 90 -0.30 -8.36 5.06
C LEU A 90 0.02 -7.64 6.37
N VAL A 91 1.13 -6.89 6.41
CA VAL A 91 1.50 -6.07 7.57
C VAL A 91 0.45 -4.99 7.84
N ALA A 92 -0.01 -4.28 6.80
CA ALA A 92 -1.08 -3.27 6.95
C ALA A 92 -2.38 -3.87 7.49
N VAL A 93 -2.77 -5.06 7.02
CA VAL A 93 -3.96 -5.78 7.50
C VAL A 93 -3.82 -6.20 8.97
N VAL A 94 -2.66 -6.74 9.38
CA VAL A 94 -2.41 -7.13 10.77
C VAL A 94 -2.45 -5.92 11.70
N ILE A 95 -1.85 -4.80 11.31
CA ILE A 95 -1.90 -3.56 12.11
C ILE A 95 -3.34 -3.07 12.22
N ASN A 96 -4.10 -3.06 11.13
CA ASN A 96 -5.50 -2.66 11.16
C ASN A 96 -6.33 -3.56 12.11
N PHE A 97 -6.10 -4.87 12.08
CA PHE A 97 -6.74 -5.81 13.01
C PHE A 97 -6.38 -5.52 14.47
N LEU A 98 -5.12 -5.18 14.78
CA LEU A 98 -4.71 -4.80 16.13
C LEU A 98 -5.31 -3.46 16.60
N LEU A 99 -5.59 -2.53 15.68
CA LEU A 99 -6.27 -1.27 16.01
C LEU A 99 -7.76 -1.45 16.27
N PHE A 100 -8.35 -2.53 15.73
CA PHE A 100 -9.75 -2.87 15.94
C PHE A 100 -9.98 -3.53 17.31
N LEU A 101 -9.02 -4.33 17.79
CA LEU A 101 -9.05 -4.97 19.11
C LEU A 101 -8.80 -3.95 20.24
#